data_AF-A0AAV1QK98-F1
#
_entry.id   AF-A0AAV1QK98-F1
#
_cell.length_a   1.000
_cell.length_b   1.000
_cell.length_c   1.000
_cell.angle_alpha   90.00
_cell.angle_beta   90.00
_cell.angle_gamma   90.00
#
_symmetry.space_group_name_H-M   'P 1'
#
loop_
_entity.id
_entity.type
_entity.pdbx_description
1 polymer ?
#
loop_
_entity_poly.entity_id
_entity_poly.type
_entity_poly.pdbx_seq_one_letter_code
_entity_poly.pdbx_strand_id
1 'polypeptide(L)'
;MRNNSDDFDQSAAVSKDGQPAAADSGKQLKVFDGDDGAKRGHFRLISILRATRNEEVVEAALRAFYLPDEPQHFELQEIGGLQRLHSDDIMNRNGSPDNRSSVKDGGDAWLLRAKLRDAEVIKVYASWPRPGAAFVPITVSKNSTAESVLTEVLSQLDRQDEDSSNFYLLEVFMSSKQVQRQTLTPQEKILDKLQEIRK
;
A
#
# COMPACT_ATOMS: atom_id res chain seq x y z
N MET A 1 -65.92 -8.78 37.28
CA MET A 1 -65.72 -10.24 37.44
C MET A 1 -66.80 -10.98 36.67
N ARG A 2 -66.43 -11.62 35.56
CA ARG A 2 -67.12 -12.79 35.00
C ARG A 2 -66.14 -13.52 34.09
N ASN A 3 -65.77 -14.71 34.53
CA ASN A 3 -64.98 -15.68 33.78
C ASN A 3 -65.75 -16.15 32.55
N ASN A 4 -65.03 -16.44 31.48
CA ASN A 4 -65.42 -17.48 30.53
C ASN A 4 -64.17 -18.34 30.27
N SER A 5 -64.23 -19.60 30.68
CA SER A 5 -63.18 -20.61 30.51
C SER A 5 -63.60 -21.61 29.44
N ASP A 6 -62.58 -22.26 28.89
CA ASP A 6 -62.56 -23.54 28.15
C ASP A 6 -62.76 -23.44 26.63
N ASP A 7 -61.69 -23.70 25.87
CA ASP A 7 -61.46 -25.06 25.39
C ASP A 7 -59.97 -25.30 25.03
N PHE A 8 -59.50 -26.52 25.29
CA PHE A 8 -58.14 -27.01 25.02
C PHE A 8 -58.01 -27.42 23.54
N ASP A 9 -56.87 -27.13 22.90
CA ASP A 9 -56.21 -28.18 22.13
C ASP A 9 -54.68 -27.97 22.03
N GLN A 10 -53.97 -29.07 22.18
CA GLN A 10 -52.55 -29.20 22.36
C GLN A 10 -52.03 -29.97 21.14
N SER A 11 -51.22 -29.37 20.26
CA SER A 11 -50.30 -30.14 19.40
C SER A 11 -49.23 -29.31 18.70
N ALA A 12 -47.99 -29.65 19.05
CA ALA A 12 -46.84 -29.93 18.18
C ALA A 12 -46.47 -28.92 17.07
N ALA A 13 -45.32 -28.27 17.32
CA ALA A 13 -44.15 -28.17 16.44
C ALA A 13 -44.39 -27.98 14.93
N VAL A 14 -44.03 -26.79 14.41
CA VAL A 14 -43.10 -26.68 13.28
C VAL A 14 -42.26 -25.42 13.47
N SER A 15 -41.00 -25.61 13.86
CA SER A 15 -39.94 -24.69 13.52
C SER A 15 -39.88 -24.59 11.99
N LYS A 16 -40.28 -23.44 11.43
CA LYS A 16 -39.82 -23.01 10.10
C LYS A 16 -38.73 -21.99 10.38
N ASP A 17 -37.48 -22.42 10.48
CA ASP A 17 -36.57 -22.50 9.33
C ASP A 17 -36.73 -21.21 8.50
N GLY A 18 -35.90 -20.20 8.73
CA GLY A 18 -34.46 -20.34 8.54
C GLY A 18 -34.16 -20.01 7.09
N GLN A 19 -34.38 -18.76 6.69
CA GLN A 19 -33.64 -18.20 5.58
C GLN A 19 -32.66 -17.21 6.20
N PRO A 20 -31.43 -17.64 6.53
CA PRO A 20 -30.38 -16.64 6.66
C PRO A 20 -30.36 -15.93 5.31
N ALA A 21 -30.57 -14.60 5.32
CA ALA A 21 -30.19 -13.77 4.20
C ALA A 21 -28.82 -14.28 3.75
N ALA A 22 -28.70 -14.68 2.47
CA ALA A 22 -27.50 -15.30 1.94
C ALA A 22 -26.32 -14.51 2.47
N ALA A 23 -25.49 -15.13 3.32
CA ALA A 23 -24.34 -14.48 3.89
C ALA A 23 -23.58 -13.92 2.69
N ASP A 24 -23.48 -12.58 2.60
CA ASP A 24 -22.69 -11.93 1.56
C ASP A 24 -21.32 -12.58 1.65
N SER A 25 -21.04 -13.50 0.73
CA SER A 25 -19.86 -14.35 0.78
C SER A 25 -18.70 -13.49 0.29
N GLY A 26 -18.30 -12.53 1.12
CA GLY A 26 -17.19 -11.64 0.88
C GLY A 26 -15.91 -12.45 0.78
N LYS A 27 -15.06 -12.10 -0.18
CA LYS A 27 -13.71 -12.64 -0.31
C LYS A 27 -12.78 -11.83 0.57
N GLN A 28 -11.87 -12.49 1.28
CA GLN A 28 -10.77 -11.81 1.98
C GLN A 28 -9.54 -11.77 1.08
N LEU A 29 -8.85 -10.63 1.06
CA LEU A 29 -7.58 -10.45 0.36
C LEU A 29 -6.49 -10.08 1.35
N LYS A 30 -5.32 -10.71 1.20
CA LYS A 30 -4.06 -10.29 1.84
C LYS A 30 -3.42 -9.23 0.97
N VAL A 31 -3.28 -8.03 1.51
CA VAL A 31 -2.62 -6.92 0.81
C VAL A 31 -1.34 -6.55 1.53
N PHE A 32 -0.26 -6.42 0.79
CA PHE A 32 1.05 -5.98 1.25
C PHE A 32 1.31 -4.55 0.79
N ASP A 33 1.98 -3.76 1.63
CA ASP A 33 2.43 -2.41 1.30
C ASP A 33 3.84 -2.48 0.72
N GLY A 34 3.93 -2.51 -0.62
CA GLY A 34 5.18 -2.64 -1.36
C GLY A 34 5.99 -3.92 -1.10
N ASP A 35 7.20 -3.99 -1.67
CA ASP A 35 8.08 -5.15 -1.56
C ASP A 35 8.58 -5.40 -0.13
N ASP A 36 8.82 -4.35 0.66
CA ASP A 36 9.28 -4.50 2.05
C ASP A 36 8.23 -5.23 2.90
N GLY A 37 6.95 -4.89 2.73
CA GLY A 37 5.84 -5.59 3.36
C GLY A 37 5.78 -7.05 2.95
N ALA A 38 5.87 -7.33 1.65
CA ALA A 38 5.84 -8.70 1.12
C ALA A 38 7.02 -9.56 1.57
N LYS A 39 8.25 -9.06 1.50
CA LYS A 39 9.48 -9.75 1.96
C LYS A 39 9.40 -10.16 3.43
N ARG A 40 8.65 -9.41 4.24
CA ARG A 40 8.48 -9.65 5.67
C ARG A 40 7.22 -10.45 6.03
N GLY A 41 6.36 -10.74 5.06
CA GLY A 41 5.06 -11.33 5.36
C GLY A 41 4.12 -10.40 6.13
N HIS A 42 4.33 -9.07 6.07
CA HIS A 42 3.49 -8.10 6.76
C HIS A 42 2.37 -7.61 5.84
N PHE A 43 1.16 -8.13 6.06
CA PHE A 43 -0.02 -7.81 5.27
C PHE A 43 -1.17 -7.29 6.13
N ARG A 44 -2.13 -6.64 5.47
CA ARG A 44 -3.45 -6.36 6.00
C ARG A 44 -4.47 -7.23 5.29
N LEU A 45 -5.45 -7.73 6.03
CA LEU A 45 -6.62 -8.38 5.44
C LEU A 45 -7.67 -7.32 5.12
N ILE A 46 -8.14 -7.31 3.88
CA ILE A 46 -9.31 -6.53 3.47
C ILE A 46 -10.44 -7.48 3.07
N SER A 47 -11.68 -7.11 3.36
CA SER A 47 -12.86 -7.87 2.93
C SER A 47 -13.50 -7.16 1.74
N ILE A 48 -13.76 -7.90 0.67
CA ILE A 48 -14.38 -7.38 -0.55
C ILE A 48 -15.61 -8.20 -0.92
N LEU A 49 -16.62 -7.55 -1.49
CA LEU A 49 -17.80 -8.21 -2.05
C LEU A 49 -17.50 -8.68 -3.48
N ARG A 50 -18.24 -9.69 -3.97
CA ARG A 50 -18.03 -10.26 -5.32
C ARG A 50 -18.14 -9.24 -6.46
N ALA A 51 -18.89 -8.16 -6.26
CA ALA A 51 -19.11 -7.09 -7.25
C ALA A 51 -18.26 -5.83 -7.03
N THR A 52 -17.25 -5.87 -6.14
CA THR A 52 -16.42 -4.69 -5.80
C THR A 52 -15.58 -4.26 -6.99
N ARG A 53 -15.59 -2.96 -7.31
CA ARG A 53 -14.75 -2.41 -8.40
C ARG A 53 -13.28 -2.37 -7.97
N ASN A 54 -12.34 -2.47 -8.92
CA ASN A 54 -10.91 -2.45 -8.59
C ASN A 54 -10.51 -1.22 -7.75
N GLU A 55 -11.04 -0.04 -8.09
CA GLU A 55 -10.82 1.20 -7.35
C GLU A 55 -11.27 1.12 -5.88
N GLU A 56 -12.42 0.50 -5.60
CA GLU A 56 -12.92 0.29 -4.23
C GLU A 56 -12.02 -0.69 -3.45
N VAL A 57 -11.43 -1.68 -4.13
CA VAL A 57 -10.44 -2.59 -3.52
C VAL A 57 -9.15 -1.83 -3.17
N VAL A 58 -8.67 -0.95 -4.06
CA VAL A 58 -7.50 -0.09 -3.80
C VAL A 58 -7.79 0.86 -2.63
N GLU A 59 -8.97 1.48 -2.59
CA GLU A 59 -9.38 2.35 -1.50
C GLU A 59 -9.46 1.58 -0.16
N ALA A 60 -9.99 0.36 -0.17
CA ALA A 60 -9.98 -0.51 1.01
C ALA A 60 -8.55 -0.85 1.48
N ALA A 61 -7.63 -1.10 0.54
CA ALA A 61 -6.21 -1.33 0.85
C ALA A 61 -5.55 -0.08 1.47
N LEU A 62 -5.71 1.09 0.85
CA LEU A 62 -5.17 2.36 1.36
C LEU A 62 -5.66 2.65 2.79
N ARG A 63 -6.96 2.47 3.04
CA ARG A 63 -7.54 2.59 4.39
C ARG A 63 -6.94 1.62 5.39
N ALA A 64 -6.68 0.37 4.99
CA ALA A 64 -6.10 -0.64 5.87
C ALA A 64 -4.64 -0.34 6.28
N PHE A 65 -3.93 0.44 5.46
CA PHE A 65 -2.57 0.92 5.73
C PHE A 65 -2.50 2.37 6.23
N TYR A 66 -3.64 3.04 6.43
CA TYR A 66 -3.72 4.45 6.84
C TYR A 66 -2.99 5.40 5.88
N LEU A 67 -3.00 5.08 4.58
CA LEU A 67 -2.43 5.93 3.54
C LEU A 67 -3.48 6.96 3.11
N PRO A 68 -3.21 8.28 3.25
CA PRO A 68 -4.18 9.33 2.97
C PRO A 68 -4.28 9.72 1.49
N ASP A 69 -3.58 9.00 0.60
CA ASP A 69 -3.48 9.31 -0.82
C ASP A 69 -4.70 8.86 -1.64
N GLU A 70 -4.86 9.46 -2.82
CA GLU A 70 -5.99 9.15 -3.73
C GLU A 70 -5.87 7.76 -4.38
N PRO A 71 -6.95 6.94 -4.40
CA PRO A 71 -6.94 5.59 -5.01
C PRO A 71 -6.47 5.55 -6.46
N GLN A 72 -6.79 6.59 -7.25
CA GLN A 72 -6.39 6.68 -8.66
C GLN A 72 -4.87 6.60 -8.88
N HIS A 73 -4.09 6.92 -7.85
CA HIS A 73 -2.63 6.92 -7.85
C HIS A 73 -2.00 5.57 -7.54
N PHE A 74 -2.81 4.56 -7.21
CA PHE A 74 -2.35 3.25 -6.80
C PHE A 74 -2.96 2.15 -7.65
N GLU A 75 -2.32 1.00 -7.59
CA GLU A 75 -2.77 -0.24 -8.21
C GLU A 75 -2.46 -1.43 -7.30
N LEU A 76 -3.18 -2.53 -7.55
CA LEU A 76 -2.96 -3.80 -6.88
C LEU A 76 -2.37 -4.80 -7.87
N GLN A 77 -1.21 -5.36 -7.55
CA GLN A 77 -0.52 -6.37 -8.34
C GLN A 77 -0.60 -7.74 -7.66
N GLU A 78 -1.07 -8.77 -8.36
CA GLU A 78 -1.16 -10.12 -7.81
C GLU A 78 0.24 -10.75 -7.64
N ILE A 79 0.55 -11.24 -6.43
CA ILE A 79 1.87 -11.83 -6.13
C ILE A 79 2.05 -13.18 -6.85
N GLY A 80 0.95 -13.93 -7.03
CA GLY A 80 0.94 -15.24 -7.69
C GLY A 80 1.23 -15.20 -9.20
N GLY A 81 1.07 -14.05 -9.86
CA GLY A 81 1.44 -13.84 -11.26
C GLY A 81 2.95 -13.59 -11.45
N LEU A 82 3.58 -12.90 -10.49
CA LEU A 82 4.98 -12.49 -10.56
C LEU A 82 5.96 -13.67 -10.36
N GLN A 83 5.59 -14.65 -9.53
CA GLN A 83 6.37 -15.88 -9.32
C GLN A 83 6.40 -16.78 -10.57
N ARG A 84 5.40 -16.73 -11.47
CA ARG A 84 5.41 -17.53 -12.71
C ARG A 84 6.34 -16.97 -13.78
N LEU A 85 6.68 -15.68 -13.73
CA LEU A 85 7.59 -15.03 -14.68
C LEU A 85 9.07 -15.12 -14.25
N HIS A 86 9.34 -15.48 -13.00
CA HIS A 86 10.69 -15.70 -12.48
C HIS A 86 11.04 -17.17 -12.24
N SER A 87 10.10 -18.10 -12.43
CA SER A 87 10.34 -19.54 -12.25
C SER A 87 10.71 -20.20 -13.56
N ASP A 88 11.81 -19.76 -14.16
CA ASP A 88 12.50 -20.45 -15.26
C ASP A 88 13.57 -21.43 -14.73
N ASP A 89 13.37 -21.99 -13.52
CA ASP A 89 14.20 -23.10 -13.03
C ASP A 89 13.44 -24.43 -13.03
N ILE A 90 13.85 -25.19 -14.02
CA ILE A 90 13.47 -26.54 -14.42
C ILE A 90 13.97 -27.57 -13.39
N MET A 91 13.07 -28.48 -13.01
CA MET A 91 13.29 -29.85 -12.50
C MET A 91 13.99 -30.09 -11.13
N ASN A 92 13.35 -31.04 -10.41
CA ASN A 92 13.96 -32.05 -9.53
C ASN A 92 14.12 -31.71 -8.02
N ARG A 93 13.20 -32.22 -7.19
CA ARG A 93 13.55 -33.24 -6.17
C ARG A 93 12.33 -33.90 -5.54
N ASN A 94 12.28 -35.22 -5.65
CA ASN A 94 11.42 -36.11 -4.89
C ASN A 94 11.64 -36.00 -3.38
N GLY A 95 10.55 -36.09 -2.60
CA GLY A 95 10.54 -36.68 -1.26
C GLY A 95 10.21 -35.77 -0.08
N SER A 96 8.91 -35.68 0.29
CA SER A 96 8.39 -35.81 1.67
C SER A 96 6.93 -35.31 1.73
N PRO A 97 5.95 -36.08 2.22
CA PRO A 97 4.55 -35.71 2.17
C PRO A 97 4.05 -35.10 3.50
N ASP A 98 4.84 -34.29 4.22
CA ASP A 98 4.36 -33.70 5.48
C ASP A 98 4.88 -32.27 5.69
N ASN A 99 4.48 -31.38 4.78
CA ASN A 99 4.19 -30.00 5.16
C ASN A 99 3.23 -29.38 4.14
N ARG A 100 1.95 -29.75 4.23
CA ARG A 100 0.87 -29.03 3.53
C ARG A 100 0.59 -27.67 4.20
N SER A 101 1.60 -26.81 4.28
CA SER A 101 1.38 -25.38 4.03
C SER A 101 1.48 -25.14 2.52
N SER A 102 0.77 -25.99 1.77
CA SER A 102 0.57 -25.84 0.34
C SER A 102 -0.14 -24.50 0.11
N VAL A 103 0.61 -23.48 -0.31
CA VAL A 103 0.55 -22.88 -1.64
C VAL A 103 -0.75 -23.19 -2.40
N LYS A 104 -1.89 -22.89 -1.77
CA LYS A 104 -3.24 -22.99 -2.34
C LYS A 104 -4.04 -21.72 -2.03
N ASP A 105 -3.32 -20.64 -1.75
CA ASP A 105 -3.82 -19.31 -1.42
C ASP A 105 -3.12 -18.25 -2.29
N GLY A 106 -2.66 -18.67 -3.48
CA GLY A 106 -1.86 -17.84 -4.38
C GLY A 106 -2.66 -16.77 -5.13
N GLY A 107 -4.00 -16.83 -5.10
CA GLY A 107 -4.89 -15.89 -5.79
C GLY A 107 -5.46 -14.78 -4.89
N ASP A 108 -5.05 -14.76 -3.62
CA ASP A 108 -5.64 -13.90 -2.59
C ASP A 108 -4.59 -12.93 -2.00
N ALA A 109 -3.37 -12.92 -2.55
CA ALA A 109 -2.25 -12.09 -2.10
C ALA A 109 -1.88 -11.02 -3.15
N TRP A 110 -1.91 -9.75 -2.74
CA TRP A 110 -1.76 -8.59 -3.61
C TRP A 110 -0.77 -7.58 -3.04
N LEU A 111 -0.02 -6.92 -3.91
CA LEU A 111 0.87 -5.80 -3.61
C LEU A 111 0.17 -4.50 -3.94
N LEU A 112 0.01 -3.62 -2.96
CA LEU A 112 -0.38 -2.23 -3.18
C LEU A 112 0.86 -1.47 -3.67
N ARG A 113 0.75 -0.83 -4.84
CA ARG A 113 1.83 -0.05 -5.44
C ARG A 113 1.35 1.33 -5.86
N ALA A 114 2.20 2.33 -5.67
CA ALA A 114 2.02 3.62 -6.33
C ALA A 114 2.29 3.46 -7.83
N LYS A 115 1.42 4.03 -8.67
CA LYS A 115 1.62 4.08 -10.12
C LYS A 115 2.81 4.96 -10.46
N LEU A 116 3.60 4.54 -11.44
CA LEU A 116 4.66 5.35 -12.01
C LEU A 116 4.08 6.60 -12.68
N ARG A 117 4.76 7.73 -12.49
CA ARG A 117 4.40 9.01 -13.10
C ARG A 117 5.61 9.67 -13.73
N ASP A 118 5.33 10.51 -14.72
CA ASP A 118 6.36 11.34 -15.36
C ASP A 118 6.73 12.57 -14.53
N ALA A 119 5.87 12.94 -13.58
CA ALA A 119 6.11 14.01 -12.62
C ALA A 119 5.38 13.76 -11.29
N GLU A 120 5.97 14.25 -10.19
CA GLU A 120 5.46 14.10 -8.84
C GLU A 120 5.78 15.31 -7.96
N VAL A 121 5.00 15.53 -6.91
CA VAL A 121 5.31 16.56 -5.90
C VAL A 121 5.94 15.90 -4.69
N ILE A 122 7.18 16.27 -4.39
CA ILE A 122 7.88 15.85 -3.17
C ILE A 122 7.83 16.93 -2.09
N LYS A 123 8.06 16.51 -0.84
CA LYS A 123 8.22 17.39 0.31
C LYS A 123 9.71 17.43 0.68
N VAL A 124 10.34 18.59 0.55
CA VAL A 124 11.72 18.80 1.00
C VAL A 124 11.69 19.46 2.38
N TYR A 125 12.28 18.79 3.37
CA TYR A 125 12.35 19.27 4.74
C TYR A 125 13.68 19.97 4.97
N ALA A 126 13.63 21.21 5.43
CA ALA A 126 14.82 21.94 5.84
C ALA A 126 15.24 21.51 7.25
N SER A 127 16.55 21.42 7.50
CA SER A 127 17.11 20.98 8.79
C SER A 127 17.09 22.05 9.87
N TRP A 128 16.64 23.27 9.55
CA TRP A 128 16.59 24.40 10.47
C TRP A 128 15.13 24.78 10.81
N PRO A 129 14.87 25.32 12.01
CA PRO A 129 13.54 25.78 12.39
C PRO A 129 13.02 26.84 11.42
N ARG A 130 11.74 26.72 11.04
CA ARG A 130 11.07 27.68 10.16
C ARG A 130 9.71 28.10 10.73
N PRO A 131 9.36 29.40 10.66
CA PRO A 131 7.98 29.83 10.78
C PRO A 131 7.16 29.31 9.59
N GLY A 132 6.03 28.67 9.84
CA GLY A 132 5.12 28.19 8.77
C GLY A 132 5.27 26.71 8.44
N ALA A 133 5.11 26.36 7.15
CA ALA A 133 5.09 24.98 6.70
C ALA A 133 6.43 24.26 6.98
N ALA A 134 6.33 23.02 7.50
CA ALA A 134 7.49 22.21 7.86
C ALA A 134 8.34 21.74 6.66
N PHE A 135 7.82 21.88 5.44
CA PHE A 135 8.47 21.45 4.20
C PHE A 135 8.17 22.43 3.06
N VAL A 136 8.97 22.31 1.99
CA VAL A 136 8.78 22.98 0.71
C VAL A 136 8.29 21.95 -0.31
N PRO A 137 7.11 22.13 -0.94
CA PRO A 137 6.65 21.24 -2.00
C PRO A 137 7.38 21.54 -3.31
N ILE A 138 7.99 20.53 -3.92
CA ILE A 138 8.72 20.67 -5.19
C ILE A 138 8.16 19.69 -6.20
N THR A 139 7.89 20.17 -7.41
CA THR A 139 7.48 19.29 -8.52
C THR A 139 8.72 18.74 -9.20
N VAL A 140 8.90 17.43 -9.18
CA VAL A 140 10.01 16.73 -9.84
C VAL A 140 9.52 16.00 -11.08
N SER A 141 10.37 15.95 -12.09
CA SER A 141 10.15 15.22 -13.34
C SER A 141 11.41 14.43 -13.73
N LYS A 142 11.37 13.73 -14.86
CA LYS A 142 12.54 13.04 -15.46
C LYS A 142 13.77 13.95 -15.65
N ASN A 143 13.55 15.26 -15.76
CA ASN A 143 14.63 16.22 -15.96
C ASN A 143 15.22 16.72 -14.64
N SER A 144 14.47 16.64 -13.54
CA SER A 144 14.87 17.18 -12.24
C SER A 144 16.06 16.40 -11.66
N THR A 145 17.11 17.14 -11.34
CA THR A 145 18.29 16.65 -10.60
C THR A 145 18.25 17.12 -9.15
N ALA A 146 19.08 16.53 -8.29
CA ALA A 146 19.25 17.00 -6.92
C ALA A 146 19.65 18.48 -6.87
N GLU A 147 20.53 18.91 -7.77
CA GLU A 147 20.92 20.32 -7.91
C GLU A 147 19.74 21.21 -8.28
N SER A 148 18.95 20.86 -9.30
CA SER A 148 17.82 21.69 -9.71
C SER A 148 16.77 21.82 -8.61
N VAL A 149 16.53 20.72 -7.88
CA VAL A 149 15.60 20.72 -6.74
C VAL A 149 16.15 21.58 -5.61
N LEU A 150 17.45 21.49 -5.30
CA LEU A 150 18.07 22.32 -4.28
C LEU A 150 17.98 23.81 -4.62
N THR A 151 18.28 24.19 -5.87
CA THR A 151 18.15 25.57 -6.34
C THR A 151 16.71 26.08 -6.20
N GLU A 152 15.72 25.28 -6.60
CA GLU A 152 14.30 25.65 -6.46
C GLU A 152 13.89 25.82 -4.99
N VAL A 153 14.34 24.91 -4.12
CA VAL A 153 14.09 25.00 -2.67
C VAL A 153 14.72 26.27 -2.10
N LEU A 154 15.98 26.56 -2.40
CA LEU A 154 16.64 27.78 -1.91
C LEU A 154 15.93 29.03 -2.42
N SER A 155 15.43 29.02 -3.66
CA SER A 155 14.64 30.13 -4.20
C SER A 155 13.31 30.32 -3.46
N GLN A 156 12.53 29.25 -3.21
CA GLN A 156 11.29 29.33 -2.44
C GLN A 156 11.50 29.70 -0.96
N LEU A 157 12.75 29.62 -0.48
CA LEU A 157 13.15 29.99 0.86
C LEU A 157 13.79 31.39 0.95
N ASP A 158 13.84 32.15 -0.15
CA ASP A 158 14.51 33.45 -0.25
C ASP A 158 16.01 33.38 0.13
N ARG A 159 16.68 32.27 -0.23
CA ARG A 159 18.08 31.97 0.07
C ARG A 159 18.94 31.72 -1.16
N GLN A 160 18.49 32.19 -2.34
CA GLN A 160 19.24 32.01 -3.59
C GLN A 160 20.61 32.72 -3.62
N ASP A 161 20.81 33.74 -2.78
CA ASP A 161 22.07 34.51 -2.72
C ASP A 161 23.15 33.81 -1.86
N GLU A 162 22.79 32.72 -1.17
CA GLU A 162 23.75 31.93 -0.40
C GLU A 162 24.54 30.98 -1.31
N ASP A 163 25.77 30.65 -0.90
CA ASP A 163 26.60 29.69 -1.62
C ASP A 163 25.97 28.29 -1.55
N SER A 164 25.53 27.79 -2.70
CA SER A 164 24.85 26.50 -2.86
C SER A 164 25.72 25.32 -2.44
N SER A 165 27.04 25.46 -2.41
CA SER A 165 27.96 24.42 -1.95
C SER A 165 27.82 24.09 -0.45
N ASN A 166 27.19 24.99 0.33
CA ASN A 166 26.87 24.75 1.74
C ASN A 166 25.63 23.87 1.95
N PHE A 167 24.90 23.58 0.87
CA PHE A 167 23.66 22.82 0.93
C PHE A 167 23.75 21.54 0.10
N TYR A 168 23.02 20.54 0.54
CA TYR A 168 22.89 19.27 -0.15
C TYR A 168 21.54 18.65 0.19
N LEU A 169 21.03 17.82 -0.72
CA LEU A 169 19.86 17.01 -0.45
C LEU A 169 20.28 15.72 0.24
N LEU A 170 19.55 15.36 1.29
CA LEU A 170 19.73 14.10 2.01
C LEU A 170 18.49 13.24 1.78
N GLU A 171 18.67 12.10 1.13
CA GLU A 171 17.66 11.06 1.08
C GLU A 171 17.58 10.38 2.45
N VAL A 172 16.36 10.26 2.98
CA VAL A 172 16.07 9.54 4.22
C VAL A 172 15.13 8.40 3.89
N PHE A 173 15.67 7.20 3.73
CA PHE A 173 14.90 5.99 3.46
C PHE A 173 14.55 5.27 4.76
N MET A 174 13.25 5.15 5.04
CA MET A 174 12.74 4.48 6.23
C MET A 174 12.26 3.07 5.86
N SER A 175 13.16 2.10 5.92
CA SER A 175 12.76 0.69 5.85
C SER A 175 12.20 0.23 7.18
N SER A 176 11.50 -0.91 7.19
CA SER A 176 11.01 -1.52 8.43
C SER A 176 12.09 -1.98 9.42
N LYS A 177 13.36 -2.12 8.98
CA LYS A 177 14.48 -2.58 9.82
C LYS A 177 15.40 -1.46 10.27
N GLN A 178 15.57 -0.45 9.42
CA GLN A 178 16.54 0.62 9.63
C GLN A 178 16.15 1.88 8.87
N VAL A 179 16.59 3.02 9.39
CA VAL A 179 16.57 4.29 8.67
C VAL A 179 17.94 4.49 8.04
N GLN A 180 17.97 4.57 6.71
CA GLN A 180 19.18 4.86 5.94
C GLN A 180 19.17 6.33 5.53
N ARG A 181 20.36 6.93 5.52
CA ARG A 181 20.57 8.32 5.09
C ARG A 181 21.67 8.35 4.06
N GLN A 182 21.39 8.98 2.92
CA GLN A 182 22.35 9.12 1.83
C GLN A 182 22.33 10.55 1.32
N THR A 183 23.50 11.18 1.25
CA THR A 183 23.64 12.47 0.57
C THR A 183 23.53 12.24 -0.93
N LEU A 184 22.66 13.00 -1.58
CA LEU A 184 22.50 12.95 -3.03
C LEU A 184 23.59 13.78 -3.71
N THR A 185 24.18 13.22 -4.74
CA THR A 185 25.06 13.91 -5.68
C THR A 185 24.26 14.89 -6.53
N PRO A 186 24.84 16.03 -6.98
CA PRO A 186 24.09 17.06 -7.71
C PRO A 186 23.38 16.55 -8.98
N GLN A 187 23.92 15.53 -9.64
CA GLN A 187 23.42 14.99 -10.91
C GLN A 187 22.36 13.88 -10.74
N GLU A 188 22.16 13.36 -9.52
CA GLU A 188 21.18 12.30 -9.28
C GLU A 188 19.77 12.72 -9.68
N LYS A 189 19.07 11.82 -10.39
CA LYS A 189 17.70 12.03 -10.85
C LYS A 189 16.72 11.70 -9.74
N ILE A 190 15.99 12.73 -9.30
CA ILE A 190 15.13 12.61 -8.12
C ILE A 190 13.92 11.71 -8.39
N LEU A 191 13.32 11.78 -9.58
CA LEU A 191 12.20 10.92 -9.92
C LEU A 191 12.59 9.43 -9.93
N ASP A 192 13.77 9.10 -10.46
CA ASP A 192 14.27 7.72 -10.51
C ASP A 192 14.48 7.15 -9.10
N LYS A 193 15.03 7.97 -8.18
CA LYS A 193 15.17 7.63 -6.76
C LYS A 193 13.83 7.32 -6.10
N LEU A 194 12.82 8.16 -6.31
CA LEU A 194 11.48 7.95 -5.75
C LEU A 194 10.87 6.64 -6.26
N GLN A 195 11.06 6.32 -7.54
CA GLN A 195 10.56 5.09 -8.14
C GLN A 195 11.29 3.86 -7.61
N GLU A 196 12.59 3.95 -7.31
CA GLU A 196 13.35 2.87 -6.71
C GLU A 196 12.91 2.57 -5.27
N ILE A 197 12.68 3.60 -4.47
CA ILE A 197 12.26 3.50 -3.07
C ILE A 197 10.86 2.88 -2.91
N ARG A 198 10.00 3.04 -3.92
CA ARG A 198 8.61 2.55 -3.92
C ARG A 198 8.44 1.14 -4.50
N LYS A 199 9.54 0.47 -4.82
CA LYS A 199 9.52 -0.96 -5.14
C LYS A 199 9.18 -1.75 -3.87
#